data_AF-A7ZND2-F1
#
_entry.id   AF-A7ZND2-F1
#
_cell.length_a   1.000
_cell.length_b   1.000
_cell.length_c   1.000
_cell.angle_alpha   90.00
_cell.angle_beta   90.00
_cell.angle_gamma   90.00
#
_symmetry.space_group_name_H-M   'P 1'
#
loop_
_entity.id
_entity.type
_entity.pdbx_description
1 polymer ?
#
loop_
_entity_poly.entity_id
_entity_poly.type
_entity_poly.pdbx_seq_one_letter_code
_entity_poly.pdbx_strand_id
1 'polypeptide(L)' 'MNEILLAFIPRFINDKVALSAVNDQYEIVCSMIDIIPGEQYDAMCDLKIFTWLGWAIPCGEPTNIRPFESREAV' A
#
# COMPACT_ATOMS: atom_id res chain seq x y z
N MET A 1 -6.13 3.63 -21.33
CA MET A 1 -6.69 2.26 -21.24
C MET A 1 -7.67 2.28 -20.08
N ASN A 2 -8.97 2.08 -20.29
CA ASN A 2 -10.01 2.33 -19.27
C ASN A 2 -9.74 1.51 -18.00
N GLU A 3 -9.56 2.18 -16.85
CA GLU A 3 -9.31 1.54 -15.54
C GLU A 3 -10.40 0.53 -15.15
N ILE A 4 -11.62 0.75 -15.63
CA ILE A 4 -12.75 -0.16 -15.48
C ILE A 4 -12.44 -1.55 -16.04
N LEU A 5 -11.73 -1.66 -17.17
CA LEU A 5 -11.36 -2.95 -17.75
C LEU A 5 -10.31 -3.68 -16.90
N LEU A 6 -9.42 -2.94 -16.23
CA LEU A 6 -8.40 -3.52 -15.36
C LEU A 6 -9.03 -4.18 -14.12
N ALA A 7 -10.15 -3.66 -13.62
CA ALA A 7 -10.86 -4.24 -12.48
C ALA A 7 -11.34 -5.69 -12.76
N PHE A 8 -11.63 -6.04 -14.02
CA PHE A 8 -12.08 -7.39 -14.37
C PHE A 8 -10.96 -8.39 -14.57
N ILE A 9 -9.70 -7.95 -14.62
CA ILE A 9 -8.53 -8.81 -14.86
C ILE A 9 -7.87 -9.09 -13.51
N PRO A 10 -7.93 -10.34 -12.98
CA PRO A 10 -7.25 -10.67 -11.75
C PRO A 10 -5.74 -10.56 -11.93
N ARG A 11 -5.06 -9.87 -11.02
CA ARG A 11 -3.61 -9.71 -11.10
C ARG A 11 -2.97 -9.56 -9.73
N PHE A 12 -1.68 -9.90 -9.68
CA PHE A 12 -0.82 -9.55 -8.56
C PHE A 12 -0.08 -8.26 -8.88
N ILE A 13 -0.06 -7.35 -7.92
CA ILE A 13 0.74 -6.13 -7.96
C ILE A 13 1.67 -6.10 -6.76
N ASN A 14 2.80 -5.42 -6.89
CA ASN A 14 3.60 -5.02 -5.75
C ASN A 14 3.29 -3.56 -5.50
N ASP A 15 2.77 -3.25 -4.33
CA ASP A 15 2.42 -1.91 -3.93
C ASP A 15 3.24 -1.48 -2.71
N LYS A 16 3.38 -0.18 -2.53
CA LYS A 16 3.98 0.41 -1.33
C LYS A 16 2.83 0.79 -0.40
N VAL A 17 2.92 0.37 0.86
CA VAL A 17 1.90 0.67 1.87
C VAL A 17 2.53 1.37 3.07
N ALA A 18 1.78 2.28 3.67
CA ALA A 18 2.14 2.91 4.93
C ALA A 18 1.80 1.99 6.11
N LEU A 19 2.66 2.04 7.12
CA LEU A 19 2.56 1.25 8.34
C LEU A 19 2.52 2.18 9.55
N SER A 20 1.71 1.82 10.55
CA SER A 20 1.74 2.47 11.86
C SER A 20 2.15 1.49 12.96
N ALA A 21 2.91 1.98 13.92
CA ALA A 21 3.38 1.22 15.06
C ALA A 21 2.29 1.15 16.13
N VAL A 22 1.72 -0.04 16.35
CA VAL A 22 0.68 -0.31 17.33
C VAL A 22 1.13 -1.50 18.19
N ASN A 23 1.27 -1.29 19.50
CA ASN A 23 1.64 -2.33 20.48
C ASN A 23 2.86 -3.18 20.06
N ASP A 24 3.97 -2.51 19.74
CA ASP A 24 5.24 -3.12 19.28
C ASP A 24 5.15 -3.90 17.95
N GLN A 25 4.07 -3.72 17.20
CA GLN A 25 3.87 -4.30 15.86
C GLN A 25 3.59 -3.21 14.83
N TYR A 26 3.80 -3.53 13.56
CA TYR A 26 3.39 -2.66 12.46
C TYR A 26 2.07 -3.15 11.86
N GLU A 27 1.09 -2.26 11.79
CA GLU A 27 -0.18 -2.49 11.12
C GLU A 27 -0.23 -1.73 9.78
N ILE A 28 -0.83 -2.35 8.76
CA ILE A 28 -1.03 -1.72 7.44
C ILE A 28 -2.15 -0.70 7.56
N VAL A 29 -1.85 0.55 7.22
CA VAL A 29 -2.83 1.65 7.27
C VAL A 29 -3.50 1.87 5.93
N CYS A 30 -2.71 2.19 4.90
CA CYS A 30 -3.21 2.50 3.56
C CYS A 30 -2.13 2.33 2.48
N SER A 31 -2.54 2.36 1.21
CA SER A 31 -1.60 2.42 0.09
C SER A 31 -0.97 3.81 -0.01
N MET A 32 0.29 3.89 -0.46
CA MET A 32 0.99 5.16 -0.67
C MET A 32 0.33 6.06 -1.72
N ILE A 33 -0.58 5.53 -2.56
CA ILE A 33 -1.37 6.34 -3.49
C ILE A 33 -2.47 7.15 -2.79
N ASP A 34 -2.98 6.66 -1.66
CA ASP A 34 -4.10 7.26 -0.94
C ASP A 34 -3.64 8.25 0.14
N ILE A 35 -2.33 8.38 0.34
CA ILE A 35 -1.73 9.28 1.33
C ILE A 35 -1.92 10.74 0.90
N ILE A 36 -2.47 11.53 1.80
CA ILE A 36 -2.65 12.96 1.62
C ILE A 36 -1.32 13.67 1.94
N PRO A 37 -0.90 14.67 1.14
CA PRO A 37 0.30 15.43 1.44
C PRO A 37 0.24 16.06 2.84
N GLY A 38 1.27 15.81 3.64
CA GLY A 38 1.36 16.25 5.04
C GLY A 38 1.02 15.16 6.06
N GLU A 39 0.43 14.04 5.64
CA GLU A 39 0.32 12.86 6.50
C GLU A 39 1.68 12.22 6.74
N GLN A 40 1.89 11.75 7.97
CA GLN A 40 3.08 11.01 8.38
C GLN A 40 2.68 9.71 9.06
N TYR A 41 3.46 8.68 8.78
CA TYR A 41 3.31 7.34 9.35
C TYR A 41 4.65 6.86 9.88
N ASP A 42 4.64 5.77 10.64
CA ASP A 42 5.84 5.28 11.34
C ASP A 42 6.82 4.58 10.38
N ALA A 43 6.29 3.84 9.41
CA ALA A 43 7.09 3.10 8.43
C ALA A 43 6.35 2.92 7.10
N MET A 44 7.03 2.34 6.13
CA MET A 44 6.42 1.79 4.92
C MET A 44 7.03 0.44 4.56
N CYS A 45 6.33 -0.36 3.78
CA CYS A 45 6.88 -1.59 3.21
C CYS A 45 6.36 -1.83 1.79
N ASP A 46 7.02 -2.77 1.10
CA ASP A 46 6.57 -3.26 -0.20
C ASP A 46 5.76 -4.54 0.04
N LEU A 47 4.51 -4.54 -0.41
CA LEU A 47 3.56 -5.62 -0.20
C LEU A 47 3.01 -6.13 -1.52
N LYS A 48 2.98 -7.45 -1.66
CA LYS A 48 2.31 -8.08 -2.80
C LYS A 48 0.81 -8.14 -2.52
N ILE A 49 0.02 -7.61 -3.45
CA ILE A 49 -1.43 -7.50 -3.32
C ILE A 49 -2.07 -8.19 -4.51
N PHE A 50 -3.07 -9.02 -4.25
CA PHE A 50 -3.96 -9.53 -5.27
C PHE A 50 -5.11 -8.54 -5.47
N THR A 51 -5.32 -8.10 -6.72
CA THR A 51 -6.42 -7.19 -7.05
C THR A 51 -7.38 -7.84 -8.03
N TRP A 52 -8.68 -7.76 -7.71
CA TRP A 52 -9.75 -8.22 -8.60
C TRP A 52 -11.10 -7.61 -8.22
N LEU A 53 -11.88 -7.17 -9.21
CA LEU A 53 -13.21 -6.57 -9.05
C LEU A 53 -13.28 -5.42 -8.03
N GLY A 54 -12.20 -4.63 -7.93
CA GLY A 54 -12.08 -3.54 -6.96
C GLY A 54 -11.68 -3.98 -5.55
N TRP A 55 -11.47 -5.27 -5.31
CA TRP A 55 -10.91 -5.78 -4.06
C TRP A 55 -9.39 -5.78 -4.13
N ALA A 56 -8.76 -5.46 -3.01
CA ALA A 56 -7.31 -5.55 -2.81
C ALA A 56 -7.06 -6.42 -1.57
N ILE A 57 -6.40 -7.56 -1.77
CA ILE A 57 -6.13 -8.52 -0.71
C ILE A 57 -4.61 -8.64 -0.53
N PRO A 58 -4.06 -8.31 0.65
CA PRO A 58 -2.64 -8.48 0.91
C PRO A 58 -2.28 -9.97 0.86
N CYS A 59 -1.25 -10.31 0.08
CA CYS A 59 -0.89 -11.69 -0.24
C CYS A 59 0.62 -11.90 -0.08
N GLY A 60 1.03 -12.51 1.03
CA GLY A 60 2.43 -12.81 1.33
C GLY A 60 2.99 -11.94 2.43
N GLU A 61 4.29 -12.06 2.66
CA GLU A 61 4.99 -11.32 3.72
C GLU A 61 5.39 -9.92 3.24
N PRO A 62 5.31 -8.90 4.12
CA PRO A 62 5.84 -7.58 3.81
C PRO A 62 7.36 -7.65 3.62
N THR A 63 7.85 -6.94 2.61
CA THR A 63 9.28 -6.87 2.29
C THR A 63 9.77 -5.43 2.38
N ASN A 64 11.07 -5.24 2.58
CA ASN A 64 11.70 -3.92 2.53
C ASN A 64 11.04 -2.89 3.46
N ILE A 65 10.84 -3.29 4.72
CA ILE A 65 10.33 -2.40 5.78
C ILE A 65 11.37 -1.32 6.04
N ARG A 66 10.96 -0.07 5.95
CA ARG A 66 11.84 1.11 6.04
C ARG A 66 11.09 2.30 6.64
N PRO A 67 11.80 3.34 7.13
CA PRO A 67 11.17 4.56 7.59
C PRO A 67 10.23 5.16 6.54
N PHE A 68 9.16 5.81 7.00
CA PHE A 68 8.23 6.47 6.11
C PHE A 68 8.88 7.65 5.38
N GLU A 69 8.58 7.78 4.10
CA GLU A 69 9.04 8.82 3.19
C GLU A 69 7.77 9.42 2.58
N SER A 70 7.43 10.64 3.00
CA SER A 70 6.23 11.31 2.48
C SER A 70 6.42 11.66 1.01
N ARG A 71 5.35 11.58 0.23
CA ARG A 71 5.30 12.28 -1.05
C ARG A 71 5.18 13.77 -0.77
N GLU A 72 6.17 14.56 -1.18
CA GLU A 72 6.04 16.01 -1.19
C GLU A 72 4.91 16.41 -2.14
N ALA A 73 4.13 17.44 -1.77
CA ALA A 73 3.16 18.03 -2.68
C ALA A 73 3.95 18.66 -3.85
N VAL A 74 3.75 18.15 -5.07
CA VAL A 74 4.25 18.75 -6.31
C VAL A 74 3.35 19.93 -6.70
#